data_AF-A0A9X1HPD8-F1
#
_entry.id   AF-A0A9X1HPD8-F1
#
_cell.length_a   1.000
_cell.length_b   1.000
_cell.length_c   1.000
_cell.angle_alpha   90.00
_cell.angle_beta   90.00
_cell.angle_gamma   90.00
#
_symmetry.space_group_name_H-M   'P 1'
#
loop_
_entity.id
_entity.type
_entity.pdbx_description
1 polymer ?
#
loop_
_entity_poly.entity_id
_entity_poly.type
_entity_poly.pdbx_seq_one_letter_code
_entity_poly.pdbx_strand_id
1 'polypeptide(L)'
;MATLKETIKELIRDIKRDELYFYNDNRCFKFIEANPENTDLLVINEKISAMNNGIIDLHYVPSMAKHIQSLHIDPYLQNSELEIVPRISALLPDKPYEFRKLASTYCNFHFPDVYPVQSDIAEKIMGLYTQHIQNNGHPTSVLSYSDFKIVTDHFSSTYDLQAFDYYELEKFLWLKSRMIIEFLENPDRDSQFDPPAK
;
A
#
# COMPACT_ATOMS: atom_id res chain seq x y z
N MET A 1 -11.44 -7.03 27.74
CA MET A 1 -11.28 -7.30 26.29
C MET A 1 -10.37 -6.23 25.73
N ALA A 2 -9.48 -6.58 24.81
CA ALA A 2 -8.57 -5.63 24.19
C ALA A 2 -9.30 -4.88 23.08
N THR A 3 -9.19 -3.56 23.06
CA THR A 3 -9.66 -2.71 21.95
C THR A 3 -8.89 -3.05 20.67
N LEU A 4 -9.43 -2.76 19.47
CA LEU A 4 -8.69 -2.95 18.20
C LEU A 4 -7.31 -2.29 18.24
N LYS A 5 -7.20 -1.13 18.90
CA LYS A 5 -5.93 -0.43 19.11
C LYS A 5 -4.93 -1.25 19.93
N GLU A 6 -5.38 -1.92 20.99
CA GLU A 6 -4.54 -2.81 21.81
C GLU A 6 -4.15 -4.08 21.03
N THR A 7 -5.09 -4.69 20.32
CA THR A 7 -4.82 -5.86 19.47
C THR A 7 -3.83 -5.54 18.35
N ILE A 8 -3.99 -4.41 17.66
CA ILE A 8 -3.05 -3.95 16.64
C ILE A 8 -1.65 -3.79 17.24
N LYS A 9 -1.51 -3.16 18.42
CA LYS A 9 -0.20 -2.97 19.08
C LYS A 9 0.54 -4.26 19.38
N GLU A 10 -0.16 -5.33 19.73
CA GLU A 10 0.47 -6.64 19.96
C GLU A 10 1.01 -7.25 18.66
N LEU A 11 0.25 -7.16 17.57
CA LEU A 11 0.60 -7.73 16.28
C LEU A 11 1.82 -7.07 15.62
N ILE A 12 2.00 -5.77 15.86
CA ILE A 12 3.18 -5.02 15.42
C ILE A 12 4.48 -5.65 15.95
N ARG A 13 4.47 -6.12 17.20
CA ARG A 13 5.64 -6.72 17.83
C ARG A 13 6.02 -8.07 17.20
N ASP A 14 5.03 -8.80 16.69
CA ASP A 14 5.24 -10.10 16.07
C ASP A 14 5.78 -9.97 14.64
N ILE A 15 5.29 -9.00 13.86
CA ILE A 15 5.70 -8.81 12.45
C ILE A 15 7.19 -8.46 12.34
N LYS A 16 7.71 -7.63 13.25
CA LYS A 16 9.12 -7.23 13.25
C LYS A 16 10.10 -8.38 13.55
N ARG A 17 9.61 -9.56 13.92
CA ARG A 17 10.43 -10.76 14.16
C ARG A 17 10.55 -11.67 12.95
N ASP A 18 9.79 -11.42 11.89
CA ASP A 18 9.75 -12.25 10.70
C ASP A 18 10.58 -11.63 9.56
N GLU A 19 11.89 -11.47 9.79
CA GLU A 19 12.82 -10.81 8.87
C GLU A 19 12.87 -11.45 7.47
N LEU A 20 12.58 -12.75 7.37
CA LEU A 20 12.59 -13.48 6.09
C LEU A 20 11.45 -13.04 5.17
N TYR A 21 10.34 -12.55 5.73
CA TYR A 21 9.18 -12.10 4.95
C TYR A 21 9.47 -10.85 4.11
N PHE A 22 10.44 -10.05 4.54
CA PHE A 22 10.80 -8.78 3.90
C PHE A 22 12.00 -8.89 2.97
N TYR A 23 12.64 -10.06 2.86
CA TYR A 23 13.94 -10.17 2.18
C TYR A 23 13.89 -9.73 0.70
N ASN A 24 12.88 -10.18 -0.05
CA ASN A 24 12.73 -9.80 -1.46
C ASN A 24 12.42 -8.32 -1.64
N ASP A 25 11.60 -7.76 -0.76
CA ASP A 25 11.23 -6.35 -0.82
C ASP A 25 12.41 -5.46 -0.42
N ASN A 26 13.17 -5.84 0.61
CA ASN A 26 14.42 -5.18 1.00
C ASN A 26 15.44 -5.16 -0.13
N ARG A 27 15.50 -6.23 -0.94
CA ARG A 27 16.33 -6.24 -2.16
C ARG A 27 15.83 -5.20 -3.17
N CYS A 28 14.52 -5.07 -3.35
CA CYS A 28 13.93 -4.09 -4.26
C CYS A 28 14.19 -2.65 -3.80
N PHE A 29 13.99 -2.35 -2.50
CA PHE A 29 14.35 -1.05 -1.93
C PHE A 29 15.81 -0.70 -2.18
N LYS A 30 16.74 -1.62 -1.89
CA LYS A 30 18.18 -1.40 -2.16
C LYS A 30 18.48 -1.19 -3.63
N PHE A 31 17.81 -1.91 -4.52
CA PHE A 31 17.98 -1.76 -5.95
C PHE A 31 17.50 -0.37 -6.44
N ILE A 32 16.37 0.10 -5.92
CA ILE A 32 15.79 1.40 -6.27
C ILE A 32 16.58 2.55 -5.64
N GLU A 33 17.07 2.40 -4.41
CA GLU A 33 17.96 3.35 -3.76
C GLU A 33 19.28 3.52 -4.55
N ALA A 34 19.83 2.42 -5.07
CA ALA A 34 21.02 2.45 -5.93
C ALA A 34 20.76 3.01 -7.33
N ASN A 35 19.49 3.07 -7.75
CA ASN A 35 19.07 3.52 -9.08
C ASN A 35 17.88 4.49 -8.96
N PRO A 36 18.02 5.66 -8.34
CA PRO A 36 16.86 6.49 -7.97
C PRO A 36 16.15 7.13 -9.16
N GLU A 37 16.83 7.33 -10.29
CA GLU A 37 16.29 8.01 -11.46
C GLU A 37 15.42 7.10 -12.35
N ASN A 38 14.47 7.71 -13.06
CA ASN A 38 13.57 7.05 -13.99
C ASN A 38 13.81 7.51 -15.43
N THR A 39 15.09 7.64 -15.79
CA THR A 39 15.55 8.15 -17.09
C THR A 39 16.01 7.02 -18.03
N ASP A 40 16.60 5.95 -17.50
CA ASP A 40 17.05 4.79 -18.27
C ASP A 40 15.95 3.72 -18.38
N LEU A 41 15.58 3.37 -19.62
CA LEU A 41 14.48 2.44 -19.89
C LEU A 41 14.75 1.02 -19.36
N LEU A 42 16.00 0.55 -19.45
CA LEU A 42 16.37 -0.78 -18.98
C LEU A 42 16.28 -0.83 -17.45
N VAL A 43 16.81 0.18 -16.78
CA VAL A 43 16.73 0.29 -15.32
C VAL A 43 15.28 0.35 -14.83
N ILE A 44 14.41 1.14 -15.48
CA ILE A 44 12.97 1.17 -15.15
C ILE A 44 12.33 -0.21 -15.34
N ASN A 45 12.66 -0.91 -16.42
CA ASN A 45 12.17 -2.26 -16.67
C ASN A 45 12.61 -3.25 -15.58
N GLU A 46 13.87 -3.17 -15.15
CA GLU A 46 14.42 -3.99 -14.07
C GLU A 46 13.75 -3.69 -12.72
N LYS A 47 13.48 -2.41 -12.41
CA LYS A 47 12.74 -2.01 -11.20
C LYS A 47 11.36 -2.64 -11.17
N ILE A 48 10.60 -2.47 -12.27
CA ILE A 48 9.27 -3.06 -12.40
C ILE A 48 9.37 -4.59 -12.25
N SER A 49 10.30 -5.23 -12.95
CA SER A 49 10.48 -6.69 -12.88
C SER A 49 10.80 -7.19 -11.47
N ALA A 50 11.65 -6.46 -10.73
CA ALA A 50 12.03 -6.81 -9.37
C ALA A 50 10.83 -6.76 -8.40
N MET A 51 9.98 -5.74 -8.52
CA MET A 51 8.84 -5.54 -7.62
C MET A 51 7.54 -6.21 -8.11
N ASN A 52 7.44 -6.60 -9.39
CA ASN A 52 6.17 -7.00 -10.00
C ASN A 52 5.50 -8.15 -9.25
N ASN A 53 6.23 -9.17 -8.78
CA ASN A 53 5.70 -10.30 -8.00
C ASN A 53 4.31 -10.83 -8.45
N GLY A 54 4.05 -10.85 -9.77
CA GLY A 54 2.76 -11.26 -10.35
C GLY A 54 1.62 -10.24 -10.33
N ILE A 55 1.88 -8.96 -10.03
CA ILE A 55 0.89 -7.86 -10.05
C ILE A 55 0.36 -7.65 -11.47
N ILE A 56 1.25 -7.52 -12.45
CA ILE A 56 0.91 -7.50 -13.88
C ILE A 56 1.56 -8.68 -14.61
N ASP A 57 0.98 -9.04 -15.75
CA ASP A 57 1.61 -9.99 -16.65
C ASP A 57 2.95 -9.42 -17.19
N LEU A 58 3.97 -10.28 -17.26
CA LEU A 58 5.33 -9.93 -17.69
C LEU A 58 5.36 -9.31 -19.09
N HIS A 59 4.40 -9.64 -19.97
CA HIS A 59 4.35 -9.02 -21.30
C HIS A 59 4.02 -7.51 -21.26
N TYR A 60 3.42 -7.00 -20.18
CA TYR A 60 3.15 -5.57 -20.02
C TYR A 60 4.33 -4.78 -19.43
N VAL A 61 5.31 -5.45 -18.82
CA VAL A 61 6.45 -4.78 -18.17
C VAL A 61 7.20 -3.84 -19.12
N PRO A 62 7.54 -4.23 -20.38
CA PRO A 62 8.20 -3.31 -21.31
C PRO A 62 7.36 -2.08 -21.67
N SER A 63 6.05 -2.24 -21.81
CA SER A 63 5.13 -1.13 -22.10
C SER A 63 5.00 -0.18 -20.92
N MET A 64 4.92 -0.73 -19.70
CA MET A 64 4.90 0.07 -18.47
C MET A 64 6.21 0.84 -18.29
N ALA A 65 7.36 0.22 -18.55
CA ALA A 65 8.66 0.90 -18.45
C ALA A 65 8.74 2.12 -19.40
N LYS A 66 8.29 1.94 -20.65
CA LYS A 66 8.22 3.03 -21.64
C LYS A 66 7.26 4.14 -21.21
N HIS A 67 6.11 3.77 -20.65
CA HIS A 67 5.13 4.72 -20.14
C HIS A 67 5.70 5.57 -19.01
N ILE A 68 6.28 4.93 -17.99
CA ILE A 68 6.95 5.61 -16.87
C ILE A 68 8.06 6.55 -17.38
N GLN A 69 8.91 6.09 -18.29
CA GLN A 69 9.97 6.92 -18.87
C GLN A 69 9.40 8.17 -19.56
N SER A 70 8.31 8.01 -20.33
CA SER A 70 7.68 9.10 -21.08
C SER A 70 7.02 10.17 -20.19
N LEU A 71 6.63 9.79 -18.97
CA LEU A 71 6.01 10.71 -18.00
C LEU A 71 7.04 11.61 -17.29
N HIS A 72 8.34 11.31 -17.40
CA HIS A 72 9.41 12.03 -16.70
C HIS A 72 9.09 12.21 -15.21
N ILE A 73 8.88 11.10 -14.49
CA ILE A 73 8.23 11.10 -13.17
C ILE A 73 9.09 11.64 -12.02
N ASP A 74 10.41 11.75 -12.19
CA ASP A 74 11.34 12.10 -11.11
C ASP A 74 10.99 13.40 -10.35
N PRO A 75 10.64 14.53 -11.03
CA PRO A 75 10.24 15.75 -10.33
C PRO A 75 8.95 15.58 -9.52
N TYR A 76 7.98 14.81 -10.04
CA TYR A 76 6.73 14.53 -9.33
C TYR A 76 6.98 13.71 -8.07
N LEU A 77 7.85 12.70 -8.17
CA LEU A 77 8.22 11.88 -7.02
C LEU A 77 8.93 12.73 -5.94
N GLN A 78 9.91 13.54 -6.33
CA GLN A 78 10.65 14.43 -5.43
C GLN A 78 9.76 15.48 -4.76
N ASN A 79 8.75 15.98 -5.45
CA ASN A 79 7.80 16.96 -4.94
C ASN A 79 6.61 16.32 -4.18
N SER A 80 6.61 15.00 -3.99
CA SER A 80 5.51 14.27 -3.33
C SER A 80 4.14 14.46 -4.02
N GLU A 81 4.13 14.59 -5.34
CA GLU A 81 2.91 14.82 -6.12
C GLU A 81 2.10 13.53 -6.33
N LEU A 82 1.03 13.36 -5.56
CA LEU A 82 0.18 12.15 -5.56
C LEU A 82 -0.48 11.84 -6.93
N GLU A 83 -0.67 12.85 -7.78
CA GLU A 83 -1.24 12.72 -9.13
C GLU A 83 -0.39 11.85 -10.07
N ILE A 84 0.86 11.55 -9.70
CA ILE A 84 1.71 10.68 -10.52
C ILE A 84 1.21 9.22 -10.54
N VAL A 85 0.62 8.74 -9.45
CA VAL A 85 0.08 7.37 -9.36
C VAL A 85 -1.03 7.14 -10.39
N PRO A 86 -2.11 7.95 -10.45
CA PRO A 86 -3.13 7.76 -11.48
C PRO A 86 -2.57 7.92 -12.90
N ARG A 87 -1.60 8.82 -13.14
CA ARG A 87 -0.95 8.98 -14.46
C ARG A 87 -0.19 7.73 -14.90
N ILE A 88 0.57 7.09 -14.00
CA ILE A 88 1.25 5.82 -14.31
C ILE A 88 0.23 4.72 -14.58
N SER A 89 -0.84 4.65 -13.78
CA SER A 89 -1.87 3.60 -13.93
C SER A 89 -2.70 3.70 -15.22
N ALA A 90 -2.72 4.86 -15.87
CA ALA A 90 -3.55 5.13 -17.05
C ALA A 90 -3.11 4.42 -18.34
N LEU A 91 -1.99 3.67 -18.33
CA LEU A 91 -1.50 2.95 -19.51
C LEU A 91 -2.52 1.97 -20.09
N LEU A 92 -3.26 1.25 -19.24
CA LEU A 92 -4.31 0.31 -19.64
C LEU A 92 -5.60 0.56 -18.84
N PRO A 93 -6.51 1.39 -19.38
CA PRO A 93 -7.79 1.70 -18.72
C PRO A 93 -8.69 0.48 -18.50
N ASP A 94 -8.48 -0.60 -19.26
CA ASP A 94 -9.20 -1.88 -19.18
C ASP A 94 -8.70 -2.81 -18.06
N LYS A 95 -7.52 -2.52 -17.48
CA LYS A 95 -6.97 -3.21 -16.29
C LYS A 95 -6.66 -2.21 -15.18
N PRO A 96 -7.67 -1.43 -14.74
CA PRO A 96 -7.44 -0.26 -13.90
C PRO A 96 -6.98 -0.61 -12.48
N TYR A 97 -7.17 -1.85 -12.04
CA TYR A 97 -6.81 -2.28 -10.70
C TYR A 97 -5.33 -2.70 -10.62
N GLU A 98 -4.89 -3.65 -11.45
CA GLU A 98 -3.52 -4.18 -11.43
C GLU A 98 -2.50 -3.07 -11.72
N PHE A 99 -2.84 -2.17 -12.64
CA PHE A 99 -1.98 -1.05 -13.02
C PHE A 99 -1.92 0.03 -11.94
N ARG A 100 -2.99 0.20 -11.15
CA ARG A 100 -3.01 1.10 -9.99
C ARG A 100 -2.21 0.53 -8.83
N LYS A 101 -2.34 -0.76 -8.56
CA LYS A 101 -1.50 -1.46 -7.59
C LYS A 101 -0.02 -1.34 -7.97
N LEU A 102 0.32 -1.60 -9.23
CA LEU A 102 1.69 -1.46 -9.72
C LEU A 102 2.19 -0.02 -9.60
N ALA A 103 1.40 0.97 -10.01
CA ALA A 103 1.77 2.38 -9.95
C ALA A 103 2.03 2.85 -8.52
N SER A 104 1.12 2.59 -7.59
CA SER A 104 1.29 2.94 -6.17
C SER A 104 2.48 2.21 -5.54
N THR A 105 2.67 0.93 -5.88
CA THR A 105 3.85 0.15 -5.45
C THR A 105 5.15 0.76 -5.98
N TYR A 106 5.18 1.15 -7.25
CA TYR A 106 6.36 1.80 -7.86
C TYR A 106 6.74 3.06 -7.10
N CYS A 107 5.78 3.96 -6.89
CA CYS A 107 6.00 5.22 -6.18
C CYS A 107 6.39 5.00 -4.71
N ASN A 108 5.79 4.00 -4.06
CA ASN A 108 6.11 3.62 -2.69
C ASN A 108 7.55 3.11 -2.54
N PHE A 109 8.05 2.27 -3.46
CA PHE A 109 9.45 1.85 -3.40
C PHE A 109 10.45 2.99 -3.58
N HIS A 110 10.05 4.09 -4.23
CA HIS A 110 10.86 5.31 -4.33
C HIS A 110 10.75 6.18 -3.06
N PHE A 111 9.55 6.35 -2.52
CA PHE A 111 9.26 7.20 -1.36
C PHE A 111 8.20 6.55 -0.44
N PRO A 112 8.62 5.63 0.45
CA PRO A 112 7.69 4.81 1.24
C PRO A 112 6.91 5.60 2.29
N ASP A 113 7.41 6.78 2.70
CA ASP A 113 6.72 7.70 3.62
C ASP A 113 5.67 8.59 2.92
N VAL A 114 5.62 8.59 1.59
CA VAL A 114 4.79 9.51 0.80
C VAL A 114 3.63 8.80 0.12
N TYR A 115 3.88 7.63 -0.46
CA TYR A 115 2.92 6.94 -1.32
C TYR A 115 2.37 5.68 -0.66
N PRO A 116 1.09 5.66 -0.24
CA PRO A 116 0.40 4.45 0.17
C PRO A 116 0.34 3.38 -0.93
N VAL A 117 0.66 2.13 -0.59
CA VAL A 117 0.45 1.02 -1.53
C VAL A 117 -1.05 0.70 -1.60
N GLN A 118 -1.63 0.82 -2.79
CA GLN A 118 -3.05 0.61 -3.03
C GLN A 118 -3.32 -0.80 -3.54
N SER A 119 -3.28 -1.78 -2.62
CA SER A 119 -3.61 -3.20 -2.89
C SER A 119 -5.09 -3.52 -2.60
N ASP A 120 -5.61 -4.63 -3.12
CA ASP A 120 -7.00 -5.11 -2.88
C ASP A 120 -7.35 -5.11 -1.39
N ILE A 121 -6.41 -5.61 -0.58
CA ILE A 121 -6.60 -5.74 0.85
C ILE A 121 -6.62 -4.36 1.51
N ALA A 122 -5.70 -3.48 1.14
CA ALA A 122 -5.66 -2.14 1.67
C ALA A 122 -6.91 -1.34 1.28
N GLU A 123 -7.33 -1.40 0.01
CA GLU A 123 -8.59 -0.78 -0.45
C GLU A 123 -9.80 -1.34 0.30
N LYS A 124 -9.89 -2.66 0.47
CA LYS A 124 -10.99 -3.29 1.22
C LYS A 124 -11.03 -2.80 2.68
N ILE A 125 -9.89 -2.82 3.38
CA ILE A 125 -9.82 -2.39 4.78
C ILE A 125 -10.15 -0.90 4.90
N MET A 126 -9.59 -0.04 4.03
CA MET A 126 -9.90 1.39 4.05
C MET A 126 -11.36 1.64 3.73
N GLY A 127 -11.97 0.90 2.81
CA GLY A 127 -13.41 0.99 2.52
C GLY A 127 -14.29 0.63 3.73
N LEU A 128 -14.01 -0.49 4.39
CA LEU A 128 -14.72 -0.90 5.62
C LEU A 128 -14.51 0.12 6.75
N TYR A 129 -13.28 0.60 6.92
CA TYR A 129 -12.96 1.61 7.91
C TYR A 129 -13.67 2.93 7.64
N THR A 130 -13.73 3.38 6.38
CA THR A 130 -14.50 4.55 5.96
C THR A 130 -15.98 4.39 6.32
N GLN A 131 -16.60 3.25 6.03
CA GLN A 131 -17.98 2.99 6.43
C GLN A 131 -18.16 3.04 7.95
N HIS A 132 -17.21 2.46 8.68
CA HIS A 132 -17.20 2.48 10.14
C HIS A 132 -17.16 3.91 10.70
N ILE A 133 -16.32 4.81 10.16
CA ILE A 133 -16.24 6.21 10.63
C ILE A 133 -17.37 7.10 10.06
N GLN A 134 -17.90 6.82 8.87
CA GLN A 134 -19.06 7.50 8.29
C GLN A 134 -20.33 7.25 9.11
N ASN A 135 -20.54 6.01 9.55
CA ASN A 135 -21.62 5.66 10.48
C ASN A 135 -21.50 6.42 11.81
N ASN A 136 -20.31 6.96 12.12
CA ASN A 136 -20.01 7.81 13.26
C ASN A 136 -19.92 9.32 12.91
N GLY A 137 -20.33 9.73 11.70
CA GLY A 137 -20.49 11.14 11.31
C GLY A 137 -19.34 11.77 10.51
N HIS A 138 -18.35 11.01 10.02
CA HIS A 138 -17.24 11.55 9.22
C HIS A 138 -17.46 11.40 7.70
N PRO A 139 -17.49 12.48 6.90
CA PRO A 139 -17.68 12.41 5.45
C PRO A 139 -16.35 12.17 4.72
N THR A 140 -15.92 10.93 4.55
CA THR A 140 -14.77 10.56 3.69
C THR A 140 -15.18 9.45 2.72
N SER A 141 -14.65 9.42 1.50
CA SER A 141 -14.93 8.35 0.52
C SER A 141 -13.67 8.01 -0.26
N VAL A 142 -13.37 6.72 -0.47
CA VAL A 142 -12.17 6.28 -1.20
C VAL A 142 -12.46 6.30 -2.72
N LEU A 143 -12.46 7.49 -3.33
CA LEU A 143 -12.74 7.66 -4.77
C LEU A 143 -11.48 7.94 -5.58
N SER A 144 -10.56 8.71 -5.03
CA SER A 144 -9.26 9.03 -5.63
C SER A 144 -8.10 8.45 -4.82
N TYR A 145 -6.90 8.43 -5.42
CA TYR A 145 -5.67 8.06 -4.71
C TYR A 145 -5.38 9.00 -3.53
N SER A 146 -5.67 10.29 -3.68
CA SER A 146 -5.56 11.28 -2.61
C SER A 146 -6.52 10.98 -1.45
N ASP A 147 -7.76 10.59 -1.75
CA ASP A 147 -8.71 10.18 -0.70
C ASP A 147 -8.25 8.90 -0.01
N PHE A 148 -7.72 7.93 -0.77
CA PHE A 148 -7.14 6.72 -0.21
C PHE A 148 -6.02 7.04 0.78
N LYS A 149 -5.12 7.97 0.45
CA LYS A 149 -4.08 8.43 1.38
C LYS A 149 -4.68 9.08 2.63
N ILE A 150 -5.66 9.97 2.49
CA ILE A 150 -6.30 10.63 3.64
C ILE A 150 -6.90 9.61 4.60
N VAL A 151 -7.63 8.61 4.08
CA VAL A 151 -8.21 7.55 4.90
C VAL A 151 -7.12 6.68 5.53
N THR A 152 -6.06 6.36 4.80
CA THR A 152 -4.91 5.60 5.30
C THR A 152 -4.19 6.34 6.43
N ASP A 153 -4.01 7.65 6.31
CA ASP A 153 -3.42 8.50 7.36
C ASP A 153 -4.29 8.53 8.61
N HIS A 154 -5.61 8.65 8.43
CA HIS A 154 -6.56 8.65 9.53
C HIS A 154 -6.58 7.29 10.25
N PHE A 155 -6.57 6.19 9.49
CA PHE A 155 -6.46 4.83 10.03
C PHE A 155 -5.16 4.70 10.82
N SER A 156 -4.04 5.07 10.20
CA SER A 156 -2.71 5.01 10.84
C SER A 156 -2.68 5.80 12.14
N SER A 157 -3.26 7.01 12.13
CA SER A 157 -3.30 7.86 13.31
C SER A 157 -4.19 7.31 14.43
N THR A 158 -5.33 6.71 14.08
CA THR A 158 -6.30 6.19 15.05
C THR A 158 -5.70 5.04 15.87
N TYR A 159 -4.94 4.16 15.19
CA TYR A 159 -4.41 2.93 15.78
C TYR A 159 -2.94 3.04 16.23
N ASP A 160 -2.39 4.26 16.32
CA ASP A 160 -0.98 4.54 16.67
C ASP A 160 0.04 3.80 15.76
N LEU A 161 -0.20 3.80 14.45
CA LEU A 161 0.62 3.13 13.43
C LEU A 161 1.59 4.08 12.72
N GLN A 162 1.74 5.32 13.19
CA GLN A 162 2.57 6.34 12.53
C GLN A 162 4.07 6.05 12.58
N ALA A 163 4.49 5.01 13.32
CA ALA A 163 5.86 4.52 13.31
C ALA A 163 6.17 3.60 12.12
N PHE A 164 5.17 3.24 11.33
CA PHE A 164 5.33 2.53 10.07
C PHE A 164 5.32 3.51 8.91
N ASP A 165 6.19 3.25 7.94
CA ASP A 165 5.99 3.80 6.60
C ASP A 165 4.80 3.11 5.90
N TYR A 166 4.40 3.57 4.72
CA TYR A 166 3.26 2.96 4.04
C TYR A 166 3.52 1.54 3.52
N TYR A 167 4.77 1.19 3.29
CA TYR A 167 5.13 -0.14 2.86
C TYR A 167 4.93 -1.14 4.01
N GLU A 168 5.47 -0.83 5.19
CA GLU A 168 5.29 -1.61 6.40
C GLU A 168 3.81 -1.68 6.81
N LEU A 169 3.07 -0.57 6.65
CA LEU A 169 1.64 -0.54 6.87
C LEU A 169 0.90 -1.49 5.91
N GLU A 170 1.21 -1.49 4.61
CA GLU A 170 0.55 -2.40 3.67
C GLU A 170 0.84 -3.86 4.02
N LYS A 171 2.09 -4.20 4.36
CA LYS A 171 2.45 -5.55 4.81
C LYS A 171 1.71 -5.94 6.09
N PHE A 172 1.60 -5.02 7.04
CA PHE A 172 0.82 -5.21 8.26
C PHE A 172 -0.64 -5.53 7.93
N LEU A 173 -1.26 -4.71 7.08
CA LEU A 173 -2.64 -4.89 6.62
C LEU A 173 -2.83 -6.22 5.90
N TRP A 174 -1.87 -6.63 5.06
CA TRP A 174 -1.91 -7.90 4.35
C TRP A 174 -1.82 -9.10 5.31
N LEU A 175 -0.80 -9.12 6.18
CA LEU A 175 -0.56 -10.19 7.14
C LEU A 175 -1.70 -10.36 8.16
N LYS A 176 -2.35 -9.27 8.55
CA LYS A 176 -3.41 -9.25 9.57
C LYS A 176 -4.79 -8.99 9.00
N SER A 177 -4.92 -9.06 7.67
CA SER A 177 -6.12 -8.71 6.90
C SER A 177 -7.39 -9.35 7.45
N ARG A 178 -7.37 -10.67 7.63
CA ARG A 178 -8.52 -11.44 8.14
C ARG A 178 -9.05 -10.87 9.44
N MET A 179 -8.18 -10.68 10.42
CA MET A 179 -8.57 -10.20 11.74
C MET A 179 -9.09 -8.75 11.69
N ILE A 180 -8.41 -7.87 10.96
CA ILE A 180 -8.81 -6.46 10.82
C ILE A 180 -10.18 -6.37 10.15
N ILE A 181 -10.41 -7.15 9.08
CA ILE A 181 -11.69 -7.20 8.37
C ILE A 181 -12.80 -7.71 9.29
N GLU A 182 -12.59 -8.85 9.97
CA GLU A 182 -13.58 -9.43 10.89
C GLU A 182 -14.01 -8.43 11.97
N PHE A 183 -13.06 -7.65 12.51
CA PHE A 183 -13.35 -6.58 13.47
C PHE A 183 -14.16 -5.44 12.83
N LEU A 184 -13.74 -4.91 11.69
CA LEU A 184 -14.41 -3.77 11.04
C LEU A 184 -15.84 -4.11 10.58
N GLU A 185 -16.10 -5.36 10.20
CA GLU A 185 -17.44 -5.84 9.82
C GLU A 185 -18.36 -6.07 11.04
N ASN A 186 -17.81 -6.29 12.24
CA ASN A 186 -18.58 -6.63 13.45
C ASN A 186 -18.16 -5.80 14.67
N PRO A 187 -18.29 -4.46 14.64
CA PRO A 187 -17.82 -3.60 15.71
C PRO A 187 -18.54 -3.83 17.06
N ASP A 188 -19.76 -4.36 17.05
CA ASP A 188 -20.54 -4.67 18.27
C ASP A 188 -20.20 -6.03 18.90
N ARG A 189 -19.37 -6.87 18.26
CA ARG A 189 -18.88 -8.14 18.84
C ARG A 189 -17.64 -7.89 19.70
N ASP A 190 -17.73 -6.96 20.63
CA ASP A 190 -16.64 -6.65 21.57
C ASP A 190 -16.43 -7.73 22.65
N SER A 191 -17.05 -8.91 22.51
CA SER A 191 -17.05 -9.97 23.54
C SER A 191 -16.60 -11.37 23.15
N GLN A 192 -16.25 -11.64 21.88
CA GLN A 192 -15.76 -12.97 21.49
C GLN A 192 -14.75 -12.86 20.34
N PHE A 193 -13.51 -12.48 20.65
CA PHE A 193 -12.39 -12.72 19.76
C PHE A 193 -11.31 -13.49 20.53
N ASP A 194 -11.29 -14.81 20.34
CA ASP A 194 -10.17 -15.65 20.76
C ASP A 194 -9.08 -15.55 19.68
N PRO A 195 -7.86 -15.10 20.00
CA PRO A 195 -6.78 -15.12 19.03
C PRO A 195 -6.51 -16.57 18.58
N PRO A 196 -6.15 -16.79 17.30
CA PRO A 196 -5.84 -18.13 16.82
C PRO A 196 -4.69 -18.72 17.64
N ALA A 197 -4.88 -19.97 18.10
CA ALA A 197 -3.87 -20.70 18.85
C ALA A 197 -2.57 -20.82 18.02
N LYS A 198 -1.45 -20.62 18.72
CA LYS A 198 -0.08 -20.74 18.18
C LYS A 198 0.20 -22.11 17.58
#